data_AF-H6RM61-F1
#
_entry.id   AF-H6RM61-F1
#
_cell.length_a   1.000
_cell.length_b   1.000
_cell.length_c   1.000
_cell.angle_alpha   90.00
_cell.angle_beta   90.00
_cell.angle_gamma   90.00
#
_symmetry.space_group_name_H-M   'P 1'
#
loop_
_entity.id
_entity.type
_entity.pdbx_description
1 polymer ?
#
loop_
_entity_poly.entity_id
_entity_poly.type
_entity_poly.pdbx_seq_one_letter_code
_entity_poly.pdbx_strand_id
1 'polypeptide(L)'
;MGLNIKNPETEELARQLADATGENLTRAITVAVRERLDRIQRRGTAAAADRTALLQRIAGDAADRWVEPYRSSDHGDLLYDETGLPR
;
A
#
# COMPACT_ATOMS: atom_id res chain seq x y z
N MET A 1 23.97 -8.34 16.66
CA MET A 1 24.11 -7.00 16.01
C MET A 1 23.48 -5.95 16.91
N GLY A 2 23.98 -4.72 16.91
CA GLY A 2 23.53 -3.65 17.82
C GLY A 2 22.99 -2.44 17.06
N LEU A 3 21.94 -1.83 17.61
CA LEU A 3 21.37 -0.56 17.13
C LEU A 3 21.98 0.58 17.96
N ASN A 4 22.67 1.52 17.31
CA ASN A 4 23.22 2.70 17.97
C ASN A 4 22.34 3.92 17.69
N ILE A 5 21.72 4.49 18.72
CA ILE A 5 20.86 5.67 18.62
C ILE A 5 21.52 6.78 19.43
N LYS A 6 22.00 7.83 18.76
CA LYS A 6 22.57 9.02 19.40
C LYS A 6 21.54 10.14 19.46
N ASN A 7 20.46 9.90 20.20
CA ASN A 7 19.40 10.88 20.41
C ASN A 7 18.91 10.78 21.87
N PRO A 8 19.14 11.81 22.71
CA PRO A 8 18.74 11.80 24.12
C PRO A 8 17.24 11.61 24.35
N GLU A 9 16.39 12.18 23.49
CA GLU A 9 14.94 12.03 23.58
C GLU A 9 14.53 10.58 23.31
N THR A 10 15.12 9.94 22.28
CA THR A 10 14.82 8.53 21.98
C THR A 10 15.26 7.61 23.10
N GLU A 11 16.42 7.86 23.71
CA GLU A 11 16.88 7.09 24.86
C GLU A 11 15.93 7.23 26.06
N GLU A 12 15.49 8.45 26.35
CA GLU A 12 14.56 8.73 27.45
C GLU A 12 13.21 8.04 27.21
N LEU A 13 12.64 8.18 26.01
CA LEU A 13 11.39 7.50 25.64
C LEU A 13 11.51 5.97 25.72
N ALA A 14 12.65 5.41 25.31
CA ALA A 14 12.87 3.97 25.39
C ALA A 14 12.96 3.47 26.84
N ARG A 15 13.60 4.24 27.74
CA ARG A 15 13.65 3.93 29.18
C ARG A 15 12.27 4.02 29.80
N GLN A 16 11.53 5.11 29.57
CA GLN A 16 10.16 5.26 30.06
C GLN A 16 9.26 4.12 29.58
N LEU A 17 9.39 3.71 28.32
CA LEU A 17 8.63 2.58 27.78
C LEU A 17 8.99 1.28 28.51
N ALA A 18 10.28 0.99 28.68
CA ALA A 18 10.76 -0.20 29.39
C ALA A 18 10.27 -0.25 30.83
N ASP A 19 10.34 0.88 31.55
CA ASP A 19 9.88 1.00 32.93
C ASP A 19 8.36 0.82 33.03
N ALA A 20 7.61 1.42 32.11
CA ALA A 20 6.14 1.32 32.07
C ALA A 20 5.65 -0.08 31.73
N THR A 21 6.39 -0.84 30.91
CA THR A 21 6.01 -2.21 30.52
C THR A 21 6.64 -3.30 31.38
N GLY A 22 7.62 -2.96 32.23
CA GLY A 22 8.43 -3.93 32.97
C GLY A 22 9.31 -4.80 32.07
N GLU A 23 9.56 -4.37 30.83
CA GLU A 23 10.42 -5.07 29.88
C GLU A 23 11.84 -4.49 29.90
N ASN A 24 12.82 -5.24 29.40
CA ASN A 24 14.14 -4.66 29.16
C ASN A 24 14.11 -3.70 27.94
N LEU A 25 15.07 -2.77 27.89
CA LEU A 25 15.17 -1.73 26.86
C LEU A 25 15.07 -2.31 25.42
N THR A 26 15.82 -3.37 25.15
CA THR A 26 15.84 -4.02 23.82
C THR A 26 14.46 -4.57 23.46
N ARG A 27 13.78 -5.21 24.41
CA ARG A 27 12.47 -5.80 24.22
C ARG A 27 11.42 -4.71 23.98
N ALA A 28 11.40 -3.68 24.82
CA ALA A 28 10.51 -2.53 24.70
C ALA A 28 10.63 -1.86 23.31
N ILE A 29 11.86 -1.57 22.87
CA ILE A 29 12.12 -0.99 21.55
C ILE A 29 11.66 -1.94 20.43
N THR A 30 11.98 -3.23 20.54
CA THR A 30 11.62 -4.22 19.51
C THR A 30 10.11 -4.31 19.34
N VAL A 31 9.35 -4.34 20.45
CA VAL A 31 7.89 -4.39 20.42
C VAL A 31 7.33 -3.10 19.81
N ALA A 32 7.77 -1.92 20.28
CA ALA A 32 7.29 -0.65 19.77
C ALA A 32 7.51 -0.48 18.26
N VAL A 33 8.70 -0.84 17.77
CA VAL A 33 9.04 -0.80 16.34
C VAL A 33 8.15 -1.74 15.54
N ARG A 34 8.00 -2.99 16.00
CA ARG A 34 7.15 -4.00 15.34
C ARG A 34 5.70 -3.55 15.26
N GLU A 35 5.14 -3.07 16.36
CA GLU A 35 3.76 -2.58 16.38
C GLU A 35 3.55 -1.37 15.46
N ARG A 36 4.54 -0.46 15.41
CA ARG A 36 4.46 0.69 14.51
C ARG A 36 4.48 0.26 13.05
N LEU A 37 5.33 -0.70 12.69
CA LEU A 37 5.38 -1.29 11.35
C LEU A 37 4.05 -1.98 11.00
N ASP A 38 3.52 -2.82 11.89
CA ASP A 38 2.23 -3.48 11.73
C ASP A 38 1.10 -2.47 11.47
N ARG A 39 1.04 -1.38 12.25
CA ARG A 39 0.04 -0.31 12.05
C ARG A 39 0.15 0.33 10.67
N ILE A 40 1.36 0.55 10.17
CA ILE A 40 1.58 1.15 8.84
C ILE A 40 1.17 0.16 7.74
N GLN A 41 1.57 -1.12 7.85
CA GLN A 41 1.23 -2.15 6.87
C GLN A 41 -0.28 -2.41 6.80
N ARG A 42 -0.97 -2.45 7.95
CA ARG A 42 -2.44 -2.61 7.99
C ARG A 42 -3.17 -1.44 7.33
N ARG A 43 -2.68 -0.22 7.51
CA ARG A 43 -3.25 0.97 6.82
C ARG A 43 -3.06 0.89 5.31
N GLY A 44 -1.88 0.49 4.85
CA GLY A 44 -1.61 0.31 3.41
C GLY A 44 -2.46 -0.77 2.77
N THR A 45 -2.60 -1.93 3.44
CA THR A 45 -3.41 -3.05 2.95
C THR A 45 -4.90 -2.73 2.96
N ALA A 46 -5.44 -2.08 3.99
CA ALA A 46 -6.83 -1.62 4.01
C ALA A 46 -7.11 -0.64 2.86
N ALA A 47 -6.24 0.37 2.67
CA ALA A 47 -6.39 1.33 1.57
C ALA A 47 -6.31 0.66 0.19
N ALA A 48 -5.45 -0.36 0.03
CA ALA A 48 -5.35 -1.12 -1.20
C ALA A 48 -6.61 -1.97 -1.44
N ALA A 49 -7.17 -2.59 -0.40
CA ALA A 49 -8.42 -3.35 -0.48
C ALA A 49 -9.60 -2.43 -0.88
N ASP A 50 -9.72 -1.27 -0.23
CA ASP A 50 -10.77 -0.28 -0.55
C ASP A 50 -10.66 0.20 -1.99
N ARG A 51 -9.44 0.49 -2.46
CA ARG A 51 -9.18 0.88 -3.85
C ARG A 51 -9.56 -0.23 -4.82
N THR A 52 -9.23 -1.49 -4.50
CA THR A 52 -9.56 -2.65 -5.34
C THR A 52 -11.07 -2.84 -5.45
N ALA A 53 -11.78 -2.74 -4.32
CA ALA A 53 -13.24 -2.81 -4.29
C ALA A 53 -13.91 -1.66 -5.06
N LEU A 54 -13.33 -0.46 -5.04
CA LEU A 54 -13.78 0.66 -5.87
C LEU A 54 -13.58 0.37 -7.36
N LEU A 55 -12.40 -0.10 -7.76
CA LEU A 55 -12.11 -0.42 -9.16
C LEU A 55 -13.03 -1.53 -9.70
N GLN A 56 -13.30 -2.55 -8.88
CA GLN A 56 -14.22 -3.63 -9.24
C GLN A 56 -15.65 -3.12 -9.45
N ARG A 57 -16.14 -2.21 -8.59
CA ARG A 57 -17.45 -1.58 -8.76
C ARG A 57 -17.53 -0.77 -10.06
N ILE A 58 -16.53 0.07 -10.32
CA ILE A 58 -16.46 0.87 -11.55
C ILE A 58 -16.43 -0.05 -12.78
N ALA A 59 -15.63 -1.11 -12.75
CA ALA A 59 -15.54 -2.07 -13.86
C ALA A 59 -16.88 -2.78 -14.09
N GLY A 60 -17.56 -3.22 -13.03
CA GLY A 60 -18.89 -3.82 -13.12
C GLY A 60 -19.93 -2.87 -13.70
N ASP A 61 -20.01 -1.64 -13.19
CA ASP A 61 -20.96 -0.62 -13.65
C ASP A 61 -20.73 -0.20 -15.11
N ALA A 62 -19.48 -0.27 -15.56
CA ALA A 62 -19.11 0.08 -16.93
C ALA A 62 -19.29 -1.09 -17.91
N ALA A 63 -19.19 -2.35 -17.47
CA ALA A 63 -19.07 -3.51 -18.35
C ALA A 63 -20.15 -3.63 -19.43
N ASP A 64 -21.41 -3.32 -19.10
CA ASP A 64 -22.54 -3.42 -20.04
C ASP A 64 -22.65 -2.24 -21.01
N ARG A 65 -21.88 -1.16 -20.78
CA ARG A 65 -21.86 0.02 -21.65
C ARG A 65 -20.90 -0.13 -22.82
N TRP A 66 -20.00 -1.12 -22.77
CA TRP A 66 -19.04 -1.38 -23.84
C TRP A 66 -19.68 -2.25 -24.92
N VAL A 67 -19.62 -1.78 -26.16
CA VAL A 67 -20.13 -2.47 -27.35
C VAL A 67 -18.97 -2.92 -28.25
N GLU A 68 -19.15 -4.03 -28.95
CA GLU A 68 -18.18 -4.47 -29.96
C GLU A 68 -18.16 -3.53 -31.17
N PRO A 69 -17.01 -3.31 -31.84
CA PRO A 69 -15.70 -3.93 -31.57
C PRO A 69 -14.87 -3.25 -30.47
N TYR A 70 -15.33 -2.09 -29.96
CA TYR A 70 -14.58 -1.26 -29.00
C TYR A 70 -14.31 -1.95 -27.65
N ARG A 71 -15.04 -3.03 -27.34
CA ARG A 71 -14.87 -3.82 -26.13
C ARG A 71 -13.68 -4.77 -26.17
N SER A 72 -13.38 -5.36 -27.32
CA SER A 72 -12.43 -6.48 -27.42
C SER A 72 -11.30 -6.27 -28.42
N SER A 73 -11.46 -5.36 -29.38
CA SER A 73 -10.44 -5.08 -30.38
C SER A 73 -9.30 -4.23 -29.84
N ASP A 74 -8.10 -4.47 -30.38
CA ASP A 74 -6.97 -3.60 -30.09
C ASP A 74 -7.20 -2.20 -30.68
N HIS A 75 -6.84 -1.18 -29.91
CA HIS A 75 -6.96 0.20 -30.33
C HIS A 75 -6.18 0.51 -31.63
N GLY A 76 -5.08 -0.20 -31.89
CA GLY A 76 -4.30 -0.12 -33.12
C GLY A 76 -5.13 -0.51 -34.35
N ASP A 77 -5.78 -1.67 -34.30
CA ASP A 77 -6.63 -2.18 -35.38
C ASP A 77 -7.87 -1.30 -35.62
N LEU A 78 -8.35 -0.63 -34.57
CA LEU A 78 -9.51 0.28 -34.63
C LEU A 78 -9.16 1.64 -35.24
N LEU A 79 -8.00 2.19 -34.90
CA LEU A 79 -7.64 3.59 -35.19
C LEU A 79 -6.66 3.74 -36.35
N TYR A 80 -5.91 2.70 -36.69
CA TYR A 80 -4.84 2.75 -37.68
C TYR A 80 -5.02 1.68 -38.77
N ASP A 81 -4.52 1.99 -39.96
CA ASP A 81 -4.42 1.03 -41.06
C ASP A 81 -3.14 0.20 -40.97
N GLU A 82 -2.97 -0.74 -41.92
CA GLU A 82 -1.82 -1.65 -41.96
C GLU A 82 -0.47 -0.94 -42.16
N THR A 83 -0.50 0.33 -42.58
CA THR A 83 0.68 1.18 -42.75
C THR A 83 0.93 2.11 -41.55
N GLY A 84 0.07 2.04 -40.53
CA GLY A 84 0.15 2.85 -39.31
C GLY A 84 -0.42 4.26 -39.47
N LEU A 85 -1.17 4.54 -40.55
CA LEU A 85 -1.85 5.82 -40.73
C LEU A 85 -3.23 5.80 -40.07
N PRO A 86 -3.71 6.93 -39.52
CA PRO A 86 -5.07 7.02 -39.01
C PRO A 86 -6.09 6.66 -40.08
N ARG A 87 -7.06 5.83 -39.71
CA ARG A 87 -8.25 5.56 -40.54
C ARG A 87 -9.26 6.70 -40.51
#